data_AF-A0A511W6V1-F1
#
_entry.id   AF-A0A511W6V1-F1
#
_cell.length_a   1.000
_cell.length_b   1.000
_cell.length_c   1.000
_cell.angle_alpha   90.00
_cell.angle_beta   90.00
_cell.angle_gamma   90.00
#
_symmetry.space_group_name_H-M   'P 1'
#
loop_
_entity.id
_entity.type
_entity.pdbx_description
1 polymer ?
#
loop_
_entity_poly.entity_id
_entity_poly.type
_entity_poly.pdbx_seq_one_letter_code
_entity_poly.pdbx_strand_id
1 'polypeptide(L)'
;MFKRIGFISVIVGLLIFFIFIELQKYQTFDEAMEERLAGETTIEYVTVDSYSSYPTREAQSEPIESEINDLFRELGQVDVKESTDIHLDDIQYHLSVSTTTEEDEGYTKHNSFIIRLGEDGFQANGKRYEVRDDSNPVEILEGWLSENEIELKPFEE
;
A
#
# COMPACT_ATOMS: atom_id res chain seq x y z
N MET A 1 -35.74 -4.21 -37.85
CA MET A 1 -35.70 -4.05 -36.38
C MET A 1 -34.61 -4.90 -35.74
N PHE A 2 -34.59 -6.22 -35.95
CA PHE A 2 -33.62 -7.14 -35.31
C PHE A 2 -32.13 -6.78 -35.48
N LYS A 3 -31.70 -6.28 -36.65
CA LYS A 3 -30.30 -5.82 -36.86
C LYS A 3 -29.92 -4.61 -35.99
N ARG A 4 -30.88 -3.72 -35.68
CA ARG A 4 -30.65 -2.55 -34.80
C ARG A 4 -30.58 -2.99 -33.33
N ILE A 5 -31.39 -3.97 -32.94
CA ILE A 5 -31.38 -4.55 -31.59
C ILE A 5 -30.05 -5.26 -31.34
N GLY A 6 -29.58 -6.10 -32.27
CA GLY A 6 -28.27 -6.75 -32.15
C GLY A 6 -27.10 -5.77 -32.06
N PHE A 7 -27.14 -4.68 -32.84
CA PHE A 7 -26.11 -3.63 -32.79
C PHE A 7 -26.10 -2.88 -31.44
N ILE A 8 -27.28 -2.55 -30.91
CA ILE A 8 -27.42 -1.92 -29.59
C ILE A 8 -26.88 -2.85 -28.50
N SER A 9 -27.20 -4.14 -28.54
CA SER A 9 -26.69 -5.12 -27.57
C SER A 9 -25.16 -5.24 -27.59
N VAL A 10 -24.53 -5.18 -28.76
CA VAL A 10 -23.06 -5.19 -28.89
C VAL A 10 -22.45 -3.92 -28.28
N ILE A 11 -23.02 -2.75 -28.53
CA ILE A 11 -22.53 -1.49 -27.94
C ILE A 11 -22.67 -1.51 -26.42
N VAL A 12 -23.82 -1.95 -25.89
CA VAL A 12 -24.04 -2.07 -24.45
C VAL A 12 -23.06 -3.07 -23.83
N GLY A 13 -22.81 -4.21 -24.48
CA GLY A 13 -21.82 -5.18 -24.04
C GLY A 13 -20.40 -4.61 -23.99
N LEU A 14 -20.00 -3.84 -25.02
CA LEU A 14 -18.70 -3.16 -25.04
C LEU A 14 -18.57 -2.07 -23.97
N LEU A 15 -19.64 -1.32 -23.71
CA LEU A 15 -19.67 -0.31 -22.64
C LEU A 15 -19.52 -0.97 -21.26
N ILE A 16 -20.26 -2.04 -21.00
CA ILE A 16 -20.16 -2.80 -19.74
C ILE A 16 -18.76 -3.38 -19.60
N PHE A 17 -18.18 -3.93 -20.67
CA PHE A 17 -16.81 -4.45 -20.65
C PHE A 17 -15.78 -3.35 -20.36
N PHE A 18 -15.92 -2.18 -20.98
CA PHE A 18 -15.01 -1.05 -20.75
C PHE A 18 -15.12 -0.52 -19.32
N ILE A 19 -16.34 -0.37 -18.80
CA ILE A 19 -16.59 0.02 -17.41
C ILE A 19 -16.00 -1.03 -16.46
N PHE A 20 -16.18 -2.32 -16.74
CA PHE A 20 -15.64 -3.41 -15.93
C PHE A 20 -14.11 -3.40 -15.90
N ILE A 21 -13.46 -3.23 -17.06
CA ILE A 21 -11.99 -3.12 -17.17
C ILE A 21 -11.48 -1.89 -16.41
N GLU A 22 -12.21 -0.78 -16.44
CA GLU A 22 -11.77 0.43 -15.77
C GLU A 22 -12.01 0.37 -14.25
N LEU A 23 -13.09 -0.28 -13.79
CA LEU A 23 -13.35 -0.54 -12.38
C LEU A 23 -12.39 -1.56 -11.77
N GLN A 24 -11.96 -2.59 -12.51
CA GLN A 24 -10.96 -3.56 -12.03
C GLN A 24 -9.58 -2.93 -11.75
N LYS A 25 -9.36 -1.67 -12.12
CA LYS A 25 -8.08 -0.98 -11.90
C LYS A 25 -8.10 -0.08 -10.66
N TYR A 26 -9.24 0.12 -10.01
CA TYR A 26 -9.31 0.87 -8.75
C TYR A 26 -9.45 -0.13 -7.62
N GLN A 27 -8.53 -0.08 -6.68
CA GLN A 27 -8.53 -0.89 -5.48
C GLN A 27 -8.00 -0.07 -4.32
N THR A 28 -8.32 -0.46 -3.11
CA THR A 28 -7.78 0.17 -1.90
C THR A 28 -6.36 -0.32 -1.61
N PHE A 29 -5.62 0.39 -0.76
CA PHE A 29 -4.31 -0.08 -0.29
C PHE A 29 -4.41 -1.47 0.37
N ASP A 30 -5.46 -1.72 1.15
CA ASP A 30 -5.68 -3.03 1.79
C ASP A 30 -5.83 -4.15 0.77
N GLU A 31 -6.63 -3.92 -0.28
CA GLU A 31 -6.79 -4.86 -1.39
C GLU A 31 -5.47 -5.09 -2.13
N ALA A 32 -4.65 -4.04 -2.32
CA ALA A 32 -3.32 -4.14 -2.90
C ALA A 32 -2.33 -4.96 -2.05
N MET A 33 -2.58 -5.03 -0.74
CA MET A 33 -1.76 -5.71 0.26
C MET A 33 -2.36 -7.02 0.77
N GLU A 34 -3.51 -7.45 0.22
CA GLU A 34 -4.26 -8.62 0.68
C GLU A 34 -3.37 -9.86 0.77
N GLU A 35 -2.53 -10.16 -0.22
CA GLU A 35 -1.64 -11.34 -0.17
C GLU A 35 -0.66 -11.36 1.02
N ARG A 36 -0.36 -10.21 1.62
CA ARG A 36 0.60 -10.06 2.73
C ARG A 36 -0.05 -9.84 4.09
N LEU A 37 -1.25 -9.28 4.09
CA LEU A 37 -2.01 -8.95 5.29
C LEU A 37 -3.26 -9.84 5.46
N ALA A 38 -3.52 -10.78 4.56
CA ALA A 38 -4.63 -11.73 4.66
C ALA A 38 -4.44 -12.74 5.79
N GLY A 39 -5.57 -13.28 6.26
CA GLY A 39 -5.64 -14.24 7.36
C GLY A 39 -5.54 -13.58 8.74
N GLU A 40 -5.32 -14.39 9.78
CA GLU A 40 -5.00 -13.90 11.13
C GLU A 40 -3.53 -13.47 11.19
N THR A 41 -3.19 -12.45 10.39
CA THR A 41 -1.84 -11.86 10.31
C THR A 41 -1.74 -10.66 11.25
N THR A 42 -0.80 -10.71 12.18
CA THR A 42 -0.46 -9.63 13.11
C THR A 42 0.81 -8.93 12.64
N ILE A 43 0.81 -7.60 12.62
CA ILE A 43 2.02 -6.81 12.37
C ILE A 43 2.80 -6.70 13.67
N GLU A 44 4.03 -7.22 13.69
CA GLU A 44 4.87 -7.24 14.89
C GLU A 44 5.62 -5.91 15.08
N TYR A 45 6.24 -5.42 14.00
CA TYR A 45 6.91 -4.13 13.98
C TYR A 45 7.09 -3.63 12.55
N VAL A 46 7.26 -2.32 12.42
CA VAL A 46 7.54 -1.62 11.17
C VAL A 46 8.79 -0.79 11.39
N THR A 47 9.79 -0.92 10.54
CA THR A 47 10.94 0.00 10.49
C THR A 47 10.68 1.01 9.40
N VAL A 48 10.87 2.30 9.70
CA VAL A 48 10.62 3.40 8.75
C VAL A 48 11.93 4.11 8.42
N ASP A 49 12.30 4.14 7.14
CA ASP A 49 13.53 4.76 6.66
C ASP A 49 13.22 5.83 5.61
N SER A 50 13.71 7.06 5.78
CA SER A 50 13.51 8.08 4.74
C SER A 50 14.55 7.94 3.62
N TYR A 51 14.10 7.98 2.36
CA TYR A 51 14.88 7.83 1.13
C TYR A 51 15.65 9.10 0.73
N SER A 52 15.30 10.27 1.27
CA SER A 52 15.62 11.59 0.70
C SER A 52 17.11 12.03 0.70
N SER A 53 18.06 11.21 1.14
CA SER A 53 19.49 11.50 1.03
C SER A 53 20.30 10.27 1.41
N TYR A 54 21.05 9.69 0.47
CA TYR A 54 22.18 8.83 0.78
C TYR A 54 23.10 9.52 1.81
N PRO A 55 23.55 8.86 2.90
CA PRO A 55 23.31 7.47 3.28
C PRO A 55 22.11 7.29 4.23
N THR A 56 21.54 6.09 4.11
CA THR A 56 20.41 5.44 4.80
C THR A 56 20.09 5.97 6.21
N ARG A 57 18.82 6.34 6.46
CA ARG A 57 18.29 6.66 7.79
C ARG A 57 17.58 5.42 8.33
N GLU A 58 18.17 4.70 9.28
CA GLU A 58 17.50 3.57 9.94
C GLU A 58 16.80 4.06 11.21
N ALA A 59 15.47 3.99 11.27
CA ALA A 59 14.74 4.11 12.53
C ALA A 59 14.28 2.73 12.98
N GLN A 60 15.02 2.12 13.92
CA GLN A 60 14.44 1.09 14.77
C GLN A 60 13.41 1.79 15.67
N SER A 61 12.16 1.87 15.23
CA SER A 61 11.07 2.10 16.17
C SER A 61 10.92 0.86 17.03
N GLU A 62 10.79 1.08 18.33
CA GLU A 62 10.36 0.04 19.27
C GLU A 62 9.07 -0.62 18.74
N PRO A 63 8.78 -1.89 19.09
CA PRO A 63 7.58 -2.57 18.62
C PRO A 63 6.33 -1.87 19.16
N ILE A 64 5.68 -1.09 18.30
CA ILE A 64 4.46 -0.34 18.55
C ILE A 64 3.28 -1.22 18.09
N GLU A 65 3.00 -2.29 18.83
CA GLU A 65 2.03 -3.32 18.42
C GLU A 65 0.59 -2.79 18.23
N SER A 66 0.17 -1.73 18.94
CA SER A 66 -1.20 -1.22 18.86
C SER A 66 -1.39 -0.09 17.86
N GLU A 67 -0.47 0.87 17.79
CA GLU A 67 -0.63 2.09 17.02
C GLU A 67 -0.26 1.89 15.53
N ILE A 68 0.50 0.84 15.20
CA ILE A 68 0.77 0.46 13.80
C ILE A 68 -0.51 0.05 13.06
N ASN A 69 -1.46 -0.58 13.74
CA ASN A 69 -2.74 -0.95 13.12
C ASN A 69 -3.56 0.28 12.69
N ASP A 70 -3.41 1.41 13.40
CA ASP A 70 -4.05 2.66 13.02
C ASP A 70 -3.44 3.25 11.74
N LEU A 71 -2.10 3.21 11.61
CA LEU A 71 -1.40 3.59 10.37
C LEU A 71 -1.90 2.77 9.17
N PHE A 72 -1.93 1.44 9.30
CA PHE A 72 -2.38 0.57 8.21
C PHE A 72 -3.87 0.74 7.91
N ARG A 73 -4.70 1.05 8.92
CA ARG A 73 -6.13 1.37 8.71
C ARG A 73 -6.33 2.67 7.93
N GLU A 74 -5.48 3.68 8.17
CA GLU A 74 -5.54 4.95 7.44
C GLU A 74 -5.03 4.81 6.02
N LEU A 75 -3.88 4.15 5.84
CA LEU A 75 -3.36 3.80 4.51
C LEU A 75 -4.36 2.92 3.74
N GLY A 76 -5.01 1.98 4.42
CA GLY A 76 -6.02 1.06 3.88
C GLY A 76 -7.17 1.73 3.14
N GLN A 77 -7.46 3.00 3.43
CA GLN A 77 -8.55 3.76 2.79
C GLN A 77 -8.12 4.51 1.53
N VAL A 78 -6.83 4.54 1.21
CA VAL A 78 -6.31 5.27 0.05
C VAL A 78 -6.70 4.53 -1.23
N ASP A 79 -7.40 5.24 -2.12
CA ASP A 79 -7.80 4.72 -3.43
C ASP A 79 -6.60 4.70 -4.37
N VAL A 80 -6.23 3.51 -4.84
CA VAL A 80 -5.06 3.31 -5.70
C VAL A 80 -5.35 2.54 -6.97
N LYS A 81 -4.42 2.65 -7.91
CA LYS A 81 -4.45 1.95 -9.19
C LYS A 81 -3.09 1.40 -9.54
N GLU A 82 -3.02 0.10 -9.87
CA GLU A 82 -1.77 -0.51 -10.34
C GLU A 82 -1.26 0.27 -11.57
N SER A 83 -0.03 0.77 -11.46
CA SER A 83 0.61 1.56 -12.49
C SER A 83 1.55 0.70 -13.31
N THR A 84 1.48 0.88 -14.63
CA THR A 84 2.46 0.32 -15.58
C THR A 84 3.64 1.26 -15.78
N ASP A 85 3.64 2.44 -15.17
CA ASP A 85 4.74 3.38 -15.28
C ASP A 85 6.01 2.80 -14.65
N ILE A 86 7.12 3.02 -15.34
CA ILE A 86 8.44 2.55 -14.93
C ILE A 86 9.08 3.47 -13.88
N HIS A 87 8.53 4.67 -13.67
CA HIS A 87 9.05 5.71 -12.80
C HIS A 87 8.10 6.04 -11.64
N LEU A 88 8.49 5.68 -10.42
CA LEU A 88 8.04 6.34 -9.19
C LEU A 88 9.27 7.12 -8.73
N ASP A 89 9.43 8.33 -9.25
CA ASP A 89 10.67 9.09 -9.06
C ASP A 89 10.75 9.74 -7.67
N ASP A 90 9.62 9.80 -6.93
CA ASP A 90 9.48 10.53 -5.66
C ASP A 90 9.19 9.61 -4.47
N ILE A 91 9.86 8.45 -4.39
CA ILE A 91 9.85 7.64 -3.17
C ILE A 91 10.56 8.40 -2.05
N GLN A 92 9.87 8.61 -0.94
CA GLN A 92 10.37 9.34 0.22
C GLN A 92 10.61 8.45 1.44
N TYR A 93 9.88 7.35 1.58
CA TYR A 93 9.99 6.46 2.74
C TYR A 93 10.02 4.98 2.34
N HIS A 94 10.74 4.18 3.10
CA HIS A 94 10.73 2.72 3.07
C HIS A 94 10.20 2.22 4.41
N LEU A 95 9.17 1.37 4.35
CA LEU A 95 8.62 0.68 5.49
C LEU A 95 9.01 -0.79 5.35
N SER A 96 9.86 -1.29 6.25
CA SER A 96 10.09 -2.73 6.41
C SER A 96 9.10 -3.26 7.43
N VAL A 97 8.14 -4.06 6.98
CA VAL A 97 7.07 -4.61 7.81
C VAL A 97 7.38 -6.06 8.12
N SER A 98 7.36 -6.41 9.40
CA SER A 98 7.47 -7.79 9.87
C SER A 98 6.13 -8.24 10.40
N THR A 99 5.66 -9.37 9.91
CA THR A 99 4.35 -9.92 10.27
C THR A 99 4.45 -11.37 10.70
N THR A 100 3.48 -11.75 11.51
CA THR A 100 3.28 -13.10 12.00
C THR A 100 1.88 -13.55 11.60
N THR A 101 1.80 -14.68 10.90
CA THR A 101 0.53 -15.30 10.50
C THR A 101 0.35 -16.62 11.23
N GLU A 102 -0.80 -16.82 11.86
CA GLU A 102 -1.20 -18.15 12.35
C GLU A 102 -1.69 -19.02 11.18
N GLU A 103 -1.11 -20.22 11.05
CA GLU A 103 -1.56 -21.22 10.07
C GLU A 103 -2.43 -22.30 10.74
N ASP A 104 -3.31 -22.93 9.94
CA ASP A 104 -4.20 -24.04 10.31
C ASP A 104 -3.40 -25.28 10.76
N GLU A 105 -2.81 -25.23 11.96
CA GLU A 105 -2.17 -26.33 12.71
C GLU A 105 -1.45 -25.82 13.99
N GLY A 106 -1.56 -24.53 14.32
CA GLY A 106 -0.89 -23.92 15.49
C GLY A 106 0.58 -23.58 15.24
N TYR A 107 0.98 -23.50 13.97
CA TYR A 107 2.28 -23.00 13.55
C TYR A 107 2.21 -21.51 13.24
N THR A 108 3.29 -20.82 13.57
CA THR A 108 3.44 -19.39 13.37
C THR A 108 4.43 -19.15 12.23
N LYS A 109 4.01 -18.41 11.21
CA LYS A 109 4.87 -18.05 10.08
C LYS A 109 5.25 -16.57 10.16
N HIS A 110 6.55 -16.33 10.25
CA HIS A 110 7.10 -14.98 10.19
C HIS A 110 7.40 -14.60 8.74
N ASN A 111 6.88 -13.45 8.30
CA ASN A 111 7.13 -12.87 6.99
C ASN A 111 7.68 -11.46 7.15
N SER A 112 8.46 -11.02 6.18
CA SER A 112 8.83 -9.61 6.04
C SER A 112 8.62 -9.15 4.61
N PHE A 113 8.20 -7.90 4.45
CA PHE A 113 8.06 -7.25 3.17
C PHE A 113 8.35 -5.76 3.27
N ILE A 114 8.64 -5.14 2.13
CA ILE A 114 8.99 -3.73 2.05
C ILE A 114 7.88 -3.01 1.29
N ILE A 115 7.40 -1.91 1.86
CA ILE A 115 6.58 -0.91 1.17
C ILE A 115 7.44 0.32 0.96
N ARG A 116 7.39 0.91 -0.23
CA ARG A 116 8.04 2.20 -0.52
C ARG A 116 6.95 3.23 -0.77
N LEU A 117 6.92 4.29 0.02
CA LEU A 117 5.91 5.34 -0.06
C LEU A 117 6.49 6.59 -0.75
N GLY A 118 5.70 7.17 -1.65
CA GLY A 118 5.89 8.49 -2.22
C GLY A 118 4.56 9.27 -2.15
N GLU A 119 4.60 10.55 -2.50
CA GLU A 119 3.40 11.41 -2.43
C GLU A 119 2.30 10.92 -3.39
N ASP A 120 2.69 10.57 -4.61
CA ASP A 120 1.75 10.19 -5.67
C ASP A 120 1.42 8.69 -5.71
N GLY A 121 2.00 7.89 -4.80
CA GLY A 121 1.93 6.44 -4.94
C GLY A 121 2.78 5.64 -3.96
N PHE A 122 2.69 4.33 -4.10
CA PHE A 122 3.55 3.41 -3.38
C PHE A 122 4.00 2.22 -4.23
N GLN A 123 5.06 1.56 -3.78
CA GLN A 123 5.54 0.31 -4.34
C GLN A 123 5.51 -0.79 -3.28
N ALA A 124 4.83 -1.88 -3.57
CA ALA A 124 4.81 -3.07 -2.73
C ALA A 124 4.73 -4.32 -3.61
N ASN A 125 5.28 -5.45 -3.15
CA ASN A 125 5.26 -6.72 -3.90
C ASN A 125 5.83 -6.64 -5.34
N GLY A 126 6.77 -5.73 -5.58
CA GLY A 126 7.32 -5.48 -6.92
C GLY A 126 6.36 -4.80 -7.89
N LYS A 127 5.14 -4.47 -7.44
CA LYS A 127 4.13 -3.69 -8.16
C LYS A 127 4.12 -2.25 -7.69
N ARG A 128 3.63 -1.36 -8.55
CA ARG A 128 3.49 0.07 -8.28
C ARG A 128 2.04 0.45 -8.30
N TYR A 129 1.67 1.35 -7.42
CA TYR A 129 0.31 1.83 -7.24
C TYR A 129 0.32 3.35 -7.22
N GLU A 130 -0.44 3.97 -8.11
CA GLU A 130 -0.67 5.41 -8.14
C GLU A 130 -1.92 5.73 -7.31
N VAL A 131 -1.83 6.77 -6.50
CA VAL A 131 -2.96 7.33 -5.75
C VAL A 131 -3.94 8.01 -6.72
N ARG A 132 -5.24 7.87 -6.45
CA ARG A 132 -6.31 8.37 -7.33
C ARG A 132 -7.30 9.31 -6.66
N ASP A 133 -7.21 9.45 -5.35
CA ASP A 133 -7.95 10.43 -4.56
C ASP A 133 -7.03 11.60 -4.16
N ASP A 134 -7.53 12.49 -3.31
CA ASP A 134 -6.76 13.62 -2.76
C ASP A 134 -5.90 13.21 -1.55
N SER A 135 -5.75 11.90 -1.29
CA SER A 135 -4.96 11.39 -0.17
C SER A 135 -3.46 11.46 -0.49
N ASN A 136 -2.63 11.55 0.54
CA ASN A 136 -1.17 11.51 0.40
C ASN A 136 -0.58 10.49 1.39
N PRO A 137 -0.08 9.33 0.93
CA PRO A 137 0.47 8.29 1.79
C PRO A 137 1.65 8.76 2.65
N VAL A 138 2.42 9.73 2.16
CA VAL A 138 3.53 10.33 2.91
C VAL A 138 3.00 11.19 4.05
N GLU A 139 2.00 12.03 3.80
CA GLU A 139 1.39 12.84 4.86
C GLU A 139 0.71 11.99 5.92
N ILE A 140 0.08 10.87 5.54
CA ILE A 140 -0.50 9.91 6.49
C ILE A 140 0.59 9.33 7.40
N LEU A 141 1.71 8.89 6.83
CA LEU A 141 2.85 8.38 7.60
C LEU A 141 3.43 9.45 8.53
N GLU A 142 3.68 10.66 8.03
CA GLU A 142 4.26 11.75 8.82
C GLU A 142 3.33 12.22 9.94
N GLY A 143 2.02 12.25 9.67
CA GLY A 143 0.98 12.48 10.66
C GLY A 143 1.04 11.44 11.77
N TRP A 144 1.04 10.15 11.41
CA TRP A 144 1.16 9.06 12.38
C TRP A 144 2.45 9.12 13.20
N LEU A 145 3.59 9.39 12.57
CA LEU A 145 4.87 9.56 13.26
C LEU A 145 4.80 10.72 14.27
N SER A 146 4.22 11.86 13.87
CA SER A 146 4.07 13.02 14.73
C SER A 146 3.11 12.78 15.90
N GLU A 147 1.99 12.11 15.67
CA GLU A 147 0.99 11.81 16.71
C GLU A 147 1.53 10.87 17.78
N ASN A 148 2.42 9.95 17.38
CA ASN A 148 3.06 8.98 18.27
C ASN A 148 4.41 9.48 18.83
N GLU A 149 4.75 10.76 18.61
CA GLU A 149 6.02 11.37 19.06
C GLU A 149 7.27 10.57 18.59
N ILE A 150 7.18 9.93 17.42
CA ILE A 150 8.25 9.11 16.83
C ILE A 150 9.18 10.01 16.02
N GLU A 151 10.36 10.29 16.58
CA GLU A 151 11.41 10.99 15.86
C GLU A 151 12.29 10.03 15.05
N LEU A 152 12.38 10.26 13.75
CA LEU A 152 13.34 9.57 12.88
C LEU A 152 14.76 10.06 13.21
N LYS A 153 15.58 9.17 13.78
CA LYS A 153 16.96 9.52 14.15
C LYS A 153 17.85 9.62 12.91
N PRO A 154 18.77 10.60 12.86
CA PRO A 154 19.82 10.61 11.86
C PRO A 154 20.77 9.44 12.09
N PHE A 155 21.30 8.86 11.00
CA PHE A 155 22.34 7.83 11.07
C PHE A 155 23.64 8.44 11.64
N GLU A 156 24.14 7.90 12.75
CA GLU A 156 25.46 8.24 13.28
C GLU A 156 26.50 7.32 12.60
N GLU A 157 27.49 7.91 11.91
CA GLU A 157 28.63 7.22 11.26
C GLU A 157 29.60 6.56 12.26
#